data_AF-A0A0F9UKV1-F1
#
_entry.id   AF-A0A0F9UKV1-F1
#
_cell.length_a   1.000
_cell.length_b   1.000
_cell.length_c   1.000
_cell.angle_alpha   90.00
_cell.angle_beta   90.00
_cell.angle_gamma   90.00
#
_symmetry.space_group_name_H-M   'P 1'
#
loop_
_entity.id
_entity.type
_entity.pdbx_description
1 polymer ?
#
loop_
_entity_poly.entity_id
_entity_poly.type
_entity_poly.pdbx_seq_one_letter_code
_entity_poly.pdbx_strand_id
1 'polypeptide(L)'
;MLWDPSTIKKFKALKRLKKVLGIPVQMIAVEKFGNIVFGNSILFGAFTILSRIISEESAIETIKKFVPPMTLDKNLEAFELGKREAQDFAKTIEEGN
;
A
#
# COMPACT_ATOMS: atom_id res chain seq x y z
N MET A 1 -9.57 6.99 -1.15
CA MET A 1 -9.17 6.31 -2.40
C MET A 1 -7.67 6.05 -2.35
N LEU A 2 -7.24 4.83 -2.69
CA LEU A 2 -5.83 4.48 -2.86
C LEU A 2 -5.50 4.45 -4.36
N TRP A 3 -4.38 5.02 -4.79
CA TRP A 3 -3.99 5.06 -6.20
C TRP A 3 -2.47 5.15 -6.39
N ASP A 4 -1.99 4.85 -7.60
CA ASP A 4 -0.58 4.95 -7.99
C ASP A 4 -0.33 6.17 -8.91
N PRO A 5 0.28 7.26 -8.40
CA PRO A 5 0.60 8.45 -9.19
C PRO A 5 1.75 8.24 -10.17
N SER A 6 2.61 7.23 -9.99
CA SER A 6 3.73 6.96 -10.90
C SER A 6 3.26 6.45 -12.25
N THR A 7 2.12 5.75 -12.27
CA THR A 7 1.52 5.18 -13.48
C THR A 7 0.41 6.05 -14.04
N ILE A 8 -0.44 6.64 -13.19
CA ILE A 8 -1.63 7.38 -13.64
C ILE A 8 -1.36 8.89 -13.65
N LYS A 9 -0.91 9.45 -14.78
CA LYS A 9 -0.52 10.88 -14.83
C LYS A 9 -1.68 11.89 -14.81
N LYS A 10 -2.87 11.48 -15.23
CA LYS A 10 -4.06 12.37 -15.31
C LYS A 10 -5.29 11.64 -14.81
N PHE A 11 -5.62 11.81 -13.54
CA PHE A 11 -6.83 11.24 -12.97
C PHE A 11 -7.81 12.34 -12.54
N LYS A 12 -8.61 12.81 -13.50
CA LYS A 12 -9.55 13.95 -13.31
C LYS A 12 -10.51 13.76 -12.14
N ALA A 13 -10.89 12.50 -11.85
CA ALA A 13 -11.78 12.18 -10.75
C ALA A 13 -11.18 12.48 -9.36
N LEU A 14 -9.85 12.47 -9.20
CA LEU A 14 -9.20 12.80 -7.91
C LEU A 14 -9.51 14.21 -7.45
N LYS A 15 -9.68 15.15 -8.38
CA LYS A 15 -9.98 16.56 -8.04
C LYS A 15 -11.29 16.71 -7.26
N ARG A 16 -12.17 15.73 -7.31
CA ARG A 16 -13.46 15.71 -6.60
C ARG A 16 -13.40 14.94 -5.28
N LEU A 17 -12.33 14.19 -5.03
CA LEU A 17 -12.17 13.36 -3.85
C LEU A 17 -11.34 14.12 -2.81
N LYS A 18 -11.88 14.24 -1.58
CA LYS A 18 -11.18 14.92 -0.47
C LYS A 18 -10.14 14.05 0.23
N LYS A 19 -10.29 12.72 0.17
CA LYS A 19 -9.47 11.75 0.92
C LYS A 19 -8.83 10.76 -0.06
N VAL A 20 -7.65 11.13 -0.55
CA VAL A 20 -6.89 10.38 -1.56
C VAL A 20 -5.47 10.13 -1.05
N LEU A 21 -5.10 8.85 -0.94
CA LEU A 21 -3.72 8.43 -0.69
C LEU A 21 -3.09 7.97 -2.01
N GLY A 22 -2.10 8.71 -2.49
CA GLY A 22 -1.28 8.33 -3.64
C GLY A 22 0.04 7.73 -3.19
N ILE A 23 0.28 6.47 -3.53
CA ILE A 23 1.55 5.79 -3.25
C ILE A 23 2.18 5.42 -4.59
N PRO A 24 3.38 5.90 -4.95
CA PRO A 24 4.06 5.57 -6.21
C PRO A 24 4.61 4.14 -6.19
N VAL A 25 3.73 3.14 -6.06
CA VAL A 25 4.07 1.76 -5.73
C VAL A 25 4.96 1.10 -6.76
N GLN A 26 4.81 1.42 -8.05
CA GLN A 26 5.66 0.85 -9.10
C GLN A 26 7.11 1.33 -8.97
N MET A 27 7.29 2.63 -8.73
CA MET A 27 8.61 3.23 -8.50
C MET A 27 9.25 2.65 -7.24
N ILE A 28 8.55 2.64 -6.12
CA ILE A 28 9.05 2.12 -4.84
C ILE A 28 9.38 0.62 -4.94
N ALA A 29 8.52 -0.16 -5.61
CA ALA A 29 8.73 -1.60 -5.78
C ALA A 29 10.03 -1.92 -6.53
N VAL A 30 10.32 -1.19 -7.60
CA VAL A 30 11.56 -1.34 -8.36
C VAL A 30 12.77 -0.84 -7.56
N GLU A 31 12.71 0.37 -7.02
CA GLU A 31 13.85 0.99 -6.33
C GLU A 31 14.26 0.24 -5.07
N LYS A 32 13.28 -0.22 -4.27
CA LYS A 32 13.55 -0.84 -2.97
C LYS A 32 13.64 -2.36 -3.02
N PHE A 33 12.86 -3.01 -3.89
CA PHE A 33 12.75 -4.48 -3.90
C PHE A 33 13.28 -5.12 -5.18
N GLY A 34 13.61 -4.33 -6.19
CA GLY A 34 14.19 -4.76 -7.46
C GLY A 34 13.18 -5.32 -8.47
N ASN A 35 11.88 -5.29 -8.15
CA ASN A 35 10.85 -5.83 -9.04
C ASN A 35 9.48 -5.19 -8.78
N ILE A 36 8.77 -4.84 -9.85
CA ILE A 36 7.40 -4.28 -9.80
C ILE A 36 6.40 -5.16 -9.05
N VAL A 37 6.62 -6.48 -9.00
CA VAL A 37 5.66 -7.41 -8.40
C VAL A 37 5.42 -7.15 -6.92
N PHE A 38 6.38 -6.56 -6.20
CA PHE A 38 6.23 -6.22 -4.77
C PHE A 38 5.27 -5.04 -4.52
N GLY A 39 4.89 -4.31 -5.57
CA GLY A 39 3.91 -3.23 -5.47
C GLY A 39 2.55 -3.70 -4.97
N ASN A 40 2.18 -4.97 -5.19
CA ASN A 40 0.93 -5.53 -4.68
C ASN A 40 0.92 -5.64 -3.14
N SER A 41 2.05 -6.02 -2.52
CA SER A 41 2.18 -6.11 -1.06
C SER A 41 2.10 -4.73 -0.43
N ILE A 42 2.72 -3.73 -1.05
CA ILE A 42 2.62 -2.32 -0.62
C ILE A 42 1.15 -1.87 -0.65
N LEU A 43 0.45 -2.08 -1.77
CA LEU A 43 -0.97 -1.72 -1.86
C LEU A 43 -1.82 -2.50 -0.86
N PHE A 44 -1.52 -3.79 -0.64
CA PHE A 44 -2.26 -4.62 0.30
C PHE A 44 -2.08 -4.14 1.75
N GLY A 45 -0.86 -3.78 2.16
CA GLY A 45 -0.59 -3.18 3.47
C GLY A 45 -1.36 -1.87 3.69
N ALA A 46 -1.33 -0.99 2.70
CA ALA A 46 -2.09 0.26 2.77
C ALA A 46 -3.61 0.01 2.83
N PHE A 47 -4.11 -0.91 2.01
CA PHE A 47 -5.52 -1.26 1.98
C PHE A 47 -6.01 -1.88 3.30
N THR A 48 -5.22 -2.75 3.93
CA THR A 48 -5.56 -3.36 5.23
C THR A 48 -5.85 -2.29 6.29
N ILE A 49 -4.97 -1.30 6.42
CA ILE A 49 -5.14 -0.21 7.40
C ILE A 49 -6.32 0.71 7.07
N LEU A 50 -6.43 1.13 5.81
CA LEU A 50 -7.45 2.11 5.42
C LEU A 50 -8.86 1.51 5.40
N SER A 51 -9.00 0.25 5.00
CA SER A 51 -10.30 -0.41 4.90
C SER A 51 -10.84 -0.84 6.26
N ARG A 52 -9.96 -1.26 7.19
CA ARG A 52 -10.33 -1.89 8.47
C ARG A 52 -11.22 -3.14 8.31
N ILE A 53 -11.22 -3.75 7.12
CA ILE A 53 -12.01 -4.96 6.80
C ILE A 53 -11.22 -6.23 7.16
N ILE A 54 -9.90 -6.17 7.05
CA ILE A 54 -8.98 -7.29 7.27
C ILE A 54 -8.10 -6.94 8.48
N SER A 55 -7.93 -7.87 9.42
CA SER A 55 -6.99 -7.66 10.54
C SER A 55 -5.54 -7.74 10.03
N GLU A 56 -4.61 -7.05 10.70
CA GLU A 56 -3.19 -7.09 10.30
C GLU A 56 -2.65 -8.53 10.34
N GLU A 57 -3.03 -9.31 11.35
CA GLU A 57 -2.62 -10.70 11.51
C GLU A 57 -3.13 -11.56 10.35
N SER A 58 -4.41 -11.39 9.98
CA SER A 58 -5.02 -12.13 8.87
C SER A 58 -4.34 -11.79 7.54
N ALA A 59 -3.96 -10.52 7.34
CA ALA A 59 -3.23 -10.08 6.15
C ALA A 59 -1.81 -10.68 6.09
N ILE A 60 -1.09 -10.68 7.23
CA ILE A 60 0.24 -11.28 7.35
C ILE A 60 0.20 -12.79 7.09
N GLU A 61 -0.75 -13.52 7.69
CA GLU A 61 -0.90 -14.95 7.46
C GLU A 61 -1.27 -15.27 6.00
N THR A 62 -2.07 -14.42 5.36
CA THR A 62 -2.35 -14.52 3.92
C THR A 62 -1.06 -14.40 3.09
N ILE A 63 -0.20 -13.42 3.40
CA ILE A 63 1.09 -13.27 2.71
C ILE A 63 1.95 -14.52 2.88
N LYS A 64 2.12 -15.01 4.12
CA LYS A 64 2.90 -16.22 4.41
C LYS A 64 2.38 -17.45 3.68
N LYS A 65 1.06 -17.55 3.50
CA LYS A 65 0.41 -18.70 2.85
C LYS A 65 0.55 -18.70 1.33
N PHE A 66 0.49 -17.53 0.69
CA PHE A 66 0.37 -17.44 -0.78
C PHE A 66 1.62 -16.94 -1.49
N VAL A 67 2.56 -16.32 -0.79
CA VAL A 67 3.82 -15.84 -1.38
C VAL A 67 4.89 -16.93 -1.34
N PRO A 68 5.72 -17.08 -2.39
CA PRO A 68 6.84 -18.01 -2.37
C PRO A 68 7.82 -17.76 -1.20
N PRO A 69 8.34 -18.81 -0.53
CA PRO A 69 9.24 -18.65 0.62
C PRO A 69 10.46 -17.76 0.34
N MET A 70 11.04 -17.88 -0.85
CA MET A 70 12.23 -17.11 -1.25
C MET A 70 12.02 -15.59 -1.31
N THR A 71 10.77 -15.14 -1.47
CA THR A 71 10.42 -13.72 -1.56
C THR A 71 9.58 -13.25 -0.38
N LEU A 72 9.32 -14.11 0.61
CA LEU A 72 8.43 -13.84 1.73
C LEU A 72 8.89 -12.60 2.52
N ASP A 73 10.16 -12.52 2.92
CA ASP A 73 10.68 -11.41 3.72
C ASP A 73 10.50 -10.07 3.02
N LYS A 74 10.78 -10.01 1.71
CA LYS A 74 10.57 -8.80 0.90
C LYS A 74 9.10 -8.43 0.77
N ASN A 75 8.20 -9.42 0.66
CA ASN A 75 6.75 -9.15 0.62
C ASN A 75 6.23 -8.63 1.98
N LEU A 76 6.73 -9.16 3.10
CA LEU A 76 6.39 -8.67 4.44
C LEU A 76 6.92 -7.25 4.67
N GLU A 77 8.14 -6.95 4.23
CA GLU A 77 8.68 -5.60 4.30
C GLU A 77 7.91 -4.62 3.40
N ALA A 78 7.54 -5.05 2.20
CA ALA A 78 6.71 -4.26 1.29
C ALA A 78 5.31 -4.00 1.87
N PHE A 79 4.70 -4.99 2.52
CA PHE A 79 3.45 -4.83 3.27
C PHE A 79 3.59 -3.80 4.39
N GLU A 80 4.64 -3.89 5.19
CA GLU A 80 4.89 -2.97 6.30
C GLU A 80 5.11 -1.53 5.82
N LEU A 81 5.76 -1.35 4.66
CA LEU A 81 5.88 -0.04 4.02
C LEU A 81 4.49 0.53 3.69
N GLY A 82 3.65 -0.25 3.00
CA GLY A 82 2.29 0.17 2.69
C GLY A 82 1.45 0.50 3.92
N LYS A 83 1.62 -0.29 4.98
CA LYS A 83 0.97 -0.09 6.27
C LYS A 83 1.30 1.28 6.87
N ARG A 84 2.58 1.62 6.89
CA ARG A 84 3.08 2.91 7.41
C ARG A 84 2.52 4.10 6.63
N GLU A 85 2.59 4.05 5.31
CA GLU A 85 2.02 5.10 4.44
C GLU A 85 0.53 5.35 4.73
N ALA A 86 -0.24 4.27 4.94
CA ALA A 86 -1.65 4.37 5.28
C ALA A 86 -1.91 4.91 6.69
N GLN A 87 -1.11 4.51 7.68
CA GLN A 87 -1.21 5.02 9.05
C GLN A 87 -0.91 6.52 9.11
N ASP A 88 0.15 6.95 8.44
CA ASP A 88 0.51 8.37 8.40
C ASP A 88 -0.55 9.19 7.68
N PHE A 89 -1.08 8.68 6.55
CA PHE A 89 -2.22 9.29 5.88
C PHE A 89 -3.47 9.37 6.77
N ALA A 90 -3.79 8.31 7.53
CA ALA A 90 -4.92 8.31 8.44
C ALA A 90 -4.80 9.41 9.51
N LYS A 91 -3.61 9.60 10.09
CA LYS A 91 -3.32 10.70 11.04
C LYS A 91 -3.55 12.07 10.40
N THR A 92 -3.07 12.30 9.17
CA THR A 92 -3.30 13.59 8.48
C THR A 92 -4.78 13.88 8.24
N ILE A 93 -5.61 12.85 8.06
CA ILE A 93 -7.06 13.01 7.95
C ILE A 93 -7.68 13.35 9.30
N GLU A 94 -7.21 12.76 10.39
CA GLU A 94 -7.73 12.96 11.75
C GLU A 94 -7.36 14.36 12.28
N GLU A 95 -6.14 14.83 12.05
CA GLU A 95 -5.66 16.16 12.46
C GLU A 95 -6.26 17.32 11.63
N GLY A 96 -6.71 17.02 10.41
CA GLY A 96 -7.32 18.00 9.50
C GLY A 96 -8.84 18.14 9.62
N ASN A 97 -9.49 17.48 10.59
CA ASN A 97 -10.94 17.61 10.86
C ASN A 97 -11.22 18.43 12.12
#